data_AF-A0A8S3QGJ2-F1
#
_entry.id   AF-A0A8S3QGJ2-F1
#
_cell.length_a   1.000
_cell.length_b   1.000
_cell.length_c   1.000
_cell.angle_alpha   90.00
_cell.angle_beta   90.00
_cell.angle_gamma   90.00
#
_symmetry.space_group_name_H-M   'P 1'
#
loop_
_entity.id
_entity.type
_entity.pdbx_description
1 polymer ?
#
loop_
_entity_poly.entity_id
_entity_poly.type
_entity_poly.pdbx_seq_one_letter_code
_entity_poly.pdbx_strand_id
1 'polypeptide(L)'
;MLYKFVFLSVAVKPSKLTVCPGKTTKRRTLMELAEIFDPIGLFSPIIISGKMFVQDLWKRNLQWDDELFTKDLSKWINISTELKRVSEDFIPRCVYLHSEVNDKTCKLLCFCDASARAYSAAMQTCGQSSRSDLIFSKSRLAPVKDMSIPRLELMAVLIGVRSLIFVKSELNISIEEMCLWSDSQCVLKWISTKKELNVFVKNRISETKAHKNVKFMYVNTMENPADVATRGTTASKLKNDSIWWHGPKWLNYDTQNWKNDSFGDNSSVEKMYQSEIKREKSRCSTLLCNQIEEENRPPFGIDCREFSSYTKVIRVTAWIQRFVSRMKKDKCSTGKVLTYKELKVAEMNWIKYIQRKYY
;
A
#
# COMPACT_ATOMS: atom_id res chain seq x y z
N MET A 1 38.47 22.82 11.00
CA MET A 1 37.60 22.61 12.18
C MET A 1 37.09 21.18 12.11
N LEU A 2 37.78 20.24 12.77
CA LEU A 2 37.45 18.82 12.80
C LEU A 2 36.15 18.62 13.59
N TYR A 3 35.02 18.45 12.90
CA TYR A 3 33.76 18.15 13.57
C TYR A 3 33.83 16.76 14.19
N LYS A 4 33.85 16.71 15.52
CA LYS A 4 33.69 15.49 16.31
C LYS A 4 32.45 14.74 15.79
N PHE A 5 32.66 13.50 15.35
CA PHE A 5 31.59 12.52 15.17
C PHE A 5 30.89 12.37 16.53
N VAL A 6 29.81 13.10 16.77
CA VAL A 6 28.84 12.59 17.75
C VAL A 6 28.32 11.30 17.07
N PHE A 7 27.96 10.25 17.80
CA PHE A 7 27.27 9.10 17.21
C PHE A 7 25.81 9.19 17.64
N LEU A 8 24.87 9.03 16.71
CA LEU A 8 23.48 8.79 17.12
C LEU A 8 23.44 7.31 17.45
N SER A 9 23.59 6.97 18.73
CA SER A 9 23.03 5.70 19.17
C SER A 9 21.54 5.80 18.88
N VAL A 10 21.06 5.04 17.89
CA VAL A 10 19.63 4.78 17.81
C VAL A 10 19.32 4.02 19.08
N ALA A 11 18.81 4.76 20.06
CA ALA A 11 18.61 4.29 21.41
C ALA A 11 17.43 3.32 21.41
N VAL A 12 17.64 2.08 20.95
CA VAL A 12 16.94 0.96 21.57
C VAL A 12 17.45 0.97 23.00
N LYS A 13 16.62 1.33 23.98
CA LYS A 13 16.95 1.05 25.38
C LYS A 13 16.90 -0.47 25.51
N PRO A 14 18.03 -1.20 25.49
CA PRO A 14 18.01 -2.67 25.39
C PRO A 14 17.37 -3.30 26.63
N SER A 15 17.34 -2.53 27.73
CA SER A 15 16.92 -2.90 29.07
C SER A 15 15.42 -3.15 29.26
N LYS A 16 14.55 -2.90 28.27
CA LYS A 16 13.09 -3.05 28.43
C LYS A 16 12.44 -4.22 27.70
N LEU A 17 13.09 -4.77 26.67
CA LEU A 17 12.64 -5.97 25.97
C LEU A 17 12.86 -7.22 26.84
N THR A 18 12.04 -7.40 27.87
CA THR A 18 12.07 -8.56 28.75
C THR A 18 11.01 -9.54 28.30
N VAL A 19 11.39 -10.53 27.49
CA VAL A 19 10.47 -11.61 27.12
C VAL A 19 10.38 -12.57 28.29
N CYS A 20 9.27 -12.52 29.03
CA CYS A 20 9.00 -13.44 30.12
C CYS A 20 7.99 -14.52 29.64
N PRO A 21 8.35 -15.82 29.70
CA PRO A 21 7.40 -16.90 29.49
C PRO A 21 6.20 -16.76 30.43
N GLY A 22 4.98 -16.96 29.91
CA GLY A 22 3.73 -16.82 30.68
C GLY A 22 3.27 -15.38 31.00
N LYS A 23 3.91 -14.35 30.42
CA LYS A 23 3.50 -12.93 30.57
C LYS A 23 3.60 -12.11 29.28
N THR A 24 3.91 -12.77 28.16
CA THR A 24 4.08 -12.08 26.87
C THR A 24 2.77 -12.18 26.11
N THR A 25 2.13 -11.03 25.92
CA THR A 25 0.84 -10.88 25.24
C THR A 25 0.99 -10.09 23.94
N LYS A 26 -0.04 -10.09 23.10
CA LYS A 26 -0.08 -9.25 21.89
C LYS A 26 0.12 -7.77 22.21
N ARG A 27 -0.45 -7.27 23.32
CA ARG A 27 -0.27 -5.89 23.78
C ARG A 27 1.20 -5.61 24.11
N ARG A 28 1.85 -6.53 24.82
CA ARG A 28 3.26 -6.38 25.21
C ARG A 28 4.18 -6.37 23.99
N THR A 29 3.97 -7.26 23.02
CA THR A 29 4.82 -7.29 21.81
C THR A 29 4.69 -6.02 20.97
N LEU A 30 3.48 -5.46 20.86
CA LEU A 30 3.28 -4.17 20.19
C LEU A 30 3.94 -3.02 20.96
N MET A 31 3.80 -2.99 22.28
CA MET A 31 4.44 -1.98 23.13
C MET A 31 5.96 -2.01 22.97
N GLU A 32 6.56 -3.18 23.09
CA GLU A 32 7.98 -3.44 22.90
C GLU A 32 8.47 -3.02 21.50
N LEU A 33 7.71 -3.31 20.43
CA LEU A 33 8.03 -2.87 19.08
C LEU A 33 7.97 -1.34 18.93
N ALA A 34 7.00 -0.69 19.59
CA ALA A 34 6.80 0.75 19.54
C ALA A 34 7.87 1.55 20.31
N GLU A 35 8.61 0.91 21.22
CA GLU A 35 9.74 1.54 21.91
C GLU A 35 10.96 1.77 20.99
N ILE A 36 10.99 1.14 19.81
CA ILE A 36 12.08 1.27 18.85
C ILE A 36 11.95 2.57 18.08
N PHE A 37 12.90 3.48 18.29
CA PHE A 37 12.92 4.78 17.65
C PHE A 37 13.84 4.82 16.43
N ASP A 38 13.27 4.66 15.23
CA ASP A 38 13.99 4.77 13.95
C ASP A 38 13.29 5.80 13.03
N PRO A 39 13.48 7.10 13.26
CA PRO A 39 12.73 8.17 12.59
C PRO A 39 13.04 8.28 11.08
N ILE A 40 14.26 7.91 10.69
CA ILE A 40 14.74 7.96 9.30
C ILE A 40 14.76 6.59 8.63
N GLY A 41 14.41 5.52 9.35
CA GLY A 41 14.18 4.19 8.79
C GLY A 41 15.43 3.38 8.46
N LEU A 42 16.61 3.67 9.04
CA LEU A 42 17.85 2.95 8.69
C LEU A 42 17.81 1.46 9.05
N PHE A 43 17.00 1.10 10.05
CA PHE A 43 16.82 -0.26 10.54
C PHE A 43 15.48 -0.86 10.12
N SER A 44 14.79 -0.24 9.16
CA SER A 44 13.54 -0.75 8.57
C SER A 44 13.57 -2.25 8.24
N PRO A 45 14.67 -2.83 7.70
CA PRO A 45 14.76 -4.26 7.43
C PRO A 45 14.67 -5.17 8.66
N ILE A 46 15.08 -4.72 9.84
CA ILE A 46 14.97 -5.54 11.07
C ILE A 46 13.60 -5.31 11.70
N ILE A 47 13.17 -4.04 11.74
CA ILE A 47 11.90 -3.62 12.34
C ILE A 47 10.69 -4.22 11.59
N ILE A 48 10.77 -4.38 10.27
CA ILE A 48 9.66 -4.93 9.47
C ILE A 48 9.29 -6.36 9.89
N SER A 49 10.26 -7.16 10.35
CA SER A 49 10.03 -8.51 10.87
C SER A 49 9.12 -8.50 12.11
N GLY A 50 9.32 -7.54 13.02
CA GLY A 50 8.47 -7.31 14.17
C GLY A 50 7.07 -6.83 13.77
N LYS A 51 6.98 -5.88 12.83
CA LYS A 51 5.69 -5.39 12.29
C LYS A 51 4.89 -6.54 11.67
N MET A 52 5.55 -7.37 10.86
CA MET A 52 4.95 -8.55 10.23
C MET A 52 4.45 -9.56 11.26
N PHE A 53 5.23 -9.82 12.31
CA PHE A 53 4.82 -10.71 13.40
C PHE A 53 3.56 -10.21 14.12
N VAL A 54 3.50 -8.92 14.45
CA VAL A 54 2.29 -8.33 15.06
C VAL A 54 1.10 -8.50 14.10
N GLN A 55 1.26 -8.24 12.81
CA GLN A 55 0.18 -8.45 11.84
C GLN A 55 -0.29 -9.92 11.80
N ASP A 56 0.61 -10.89 11.93
CA ASP A 56 0.28 -12.31 11.99
C ASP A 56 -0.55 -12.66 13.24
N LEU A 57 -0.30 -12.02 14.38
CA LEU A 57 -1.13 -12.16 15.59
C LEU A 57 -2.54 -11.60 15.36
N TRP A 58 -2.65 -10.47 14.68
CA TRP A 58 -3.94 -9.85 14.37
C TRP A 58 -4.77 -10.69 13.40
N LYS A 59 -4.15 -11.25 12.36
CA LYS A 59 -4.82 -12.15 11.40
C LYS A 59 -5.39 -13.41 12.06
N ARG A 60 -4.83 -13.81 13.20
CA ARG A 60 -5.29 -14.95 14.01
C ARG A 60 -6.31 -14.59 15.09
N ASN A 61 -6.80 -13.34 15.11
CA ASN A 61 -7.78 -12.84 16.06
C ASN A 61 -7.39 -13.01 17.54
N LEU A 62 -6.08 -13.06 17.84
CA LEU A 62 -5.58 -13.09 19.22
C LEU A 62 -6.01 -11.79 19.93
N GLN A 63 -6.55 -11.84 21.15
CA GLN A 63 -6.91 -10.65 21.91
C GLN A 63 -5.68 -9.92 22.45
N TRP A 64 -5.89 -8.73 22.99
CA TRP A 64 -4.79 -7.88 23.47
C TRP A 64 -3.98 -8.53 24.59
N ASP A 65 -4.67 -9.16 25.54
CA ASP A 65 -4.07 -9.69 26.77
C ASP A 65 -3.95 -11.21 26.77
N ASP A 66 -4.29 -11.87 25.66
CA ASP A 66 -4.03 -13.29 25.47
C ASP A 66 -2.52 -13.54 25.42
N GLU A 67 -2.10 -14.60 26.11
CA GLU A 67 -0.72 -15.07 26.07
C GLU A 67 -0.35 -15.63 24.70
N LEU A 68 0.90 -15.42 24.30
CA LEU A 68 1.43 -16.02 23.09
C LEU A 68 1.57 -17.54 23.26
N PHE A 69 1.13 -18.28 22.24
CA PHE A 69 1.46 -19.70 22.11
C PHE A 69 2.98 -19.91 22.07
N THR A 70 3.45 -21.07 22.53
CA THR A 70 4.89 -21.41 22.61
C THR A 70 5.65 -21.12 21.32
N LYS A 71 5.07 -21.43 20.16
CA LYS A 71 5.68 -21.16 18.84
C LYS A 71 5.85 -19.67 18.57
N ASP A 72 4.85 -18.86 18.92
CA ASP A 72 4.88 -17.41 18.73
C ASP A 72 5.83 -16.74 19.72
N LEU A 73 5.87 -17.24 20.96
CA LEU A 73 6.82 -16.80 21.96
C LEU A 73 8.26 -17.01 21.47
N SER A 74 8.60 -18.21 20.99
CA SER A 74 9.94 -18.49 20.44
C SER A 74 10.27 -17.58 19.25
N LYS A 75 9.30 -17.35 18.36
CA LYS A 75 9.48 -16.43 17.21
C LYS A 75 9.71 -14.98 17.69
N TRP A 76 8.96 -14.52 18.69
CA TRP A 76 9.13 -13.20 19.27
C TRP A 76 10.47 -13.05 19.99
N ILE A 77 10.92 -14.07 20.74
CA ILE A 77 12.24 -14.09 21.37
C ILE A 77 13.32 -13.85 20.32
N ASN A 78 13.28 -14.57 19.20
CA ASN A 78 14.26 -14.39 18.13
C ASN A 78 14.21 -12.97 17.54
N ILE A 79 13.02 -12.46 17.20
CA ILE A 79 12.85 -11.10 16.67
C ILE A 79 13.35 -10.04 17.66
N SER A 80 12.95 -10.15 18.93
CA SER A 80 13.36 -9.22 19.98
C SER A 80 14.88 -9.22 20.21
N THR A 81 15.53 -10.38 20.04
CA THR A 81 16.98 -10.51 20.15
C THR A 81 17.68 -9.79 19.00
N GLU A 82 17.20 -9.94 17.77
CA GLU A 82 17.71 -9.18 16.62
C GLU A 82 17.48 -7.67 16.78
N LEU A 83 16.32 -7.25 17.29
CA LEU A 83 16.01 -5.84 17.52
C LEU A 83 16.88 -5.21 18.60
N LYS A 84 17.31 -5.97 19.62
CA LYS A 84 18.26 -5.49 20.63
C LYS A 84 19.67 -5.25 20.06
N ARG A 85 20.10 -6.06 19.10
CA ARG A 85 21.42 -5.90 18.47
C ARG A 85 21.56 -4.59 17.70
N VAL A 86 20.43 -4.02 17.24
CA VAL A 86 20.40 -2.72 16.55
C VAL A 86 21.02 -1.59 17.39
N SER A 87 20.82 -1.57 18.71
CA SER A 87 21.45 -0.54 19.57
C SER A 87 22.96 -0.66 19.70
N GLU A 88 23.53 -1.81 19.36
CA GLU A 88 24.98 -2.05 19.45
C GLU A 88 25.71 -1.59 18.18
N ASP A 89 24.96 -1.34 17.10
CA ASP A 89 25.52 -0.96 15.81
C ASP A 89 25.69 0.56 15.68
N PHE A 90 26.92 0.98 15.44
CA PHE A 90 27.29 2.37 15.25
C PHE A 90 27.06 2.79 13.80
N ILE A 91 26.16 3.75 13.57
CA ILE A 91 26.03 4.41 12.27
C ILE A 91 26.74 5.77 12.33
N PRO A 92 27.66 6.06 11.39
CA PRO A 92 28.25 7.40 11.27
C PRO A 92 27.14 8.44 11.06
N ARG A 93 27.05 9.48 11.89
CA ARG A 93 26.02 10.52 11.72
C ARG A 93 26.17 11.27 10.39
N CYS A 94 27.41 11.43 9.94
CA CYS A 94 27.69 12.19 8.73
C CYS A 94 27.58 11.28 7.51
N VAL A 95 26.54 11.48 6.72
CA VAL A 95 26.54 11.10 5.31
C VAL A 95 27.53 12.04 4.64
N TYR A 96 28.64 11.51 4.13
CA TYR A 96 29.76 12.30 3.63
C TYR A 96 29.36 13.05 2.35
N LEU A 97 28.84 14.27 2.50
CA LEU A 97 28.45 15.15 1.39
C LEU A 97 29.48 16.27 1.13
N HIS A 98 30.62 16.26 1.81
CA HIS A 98 31.69 17.23 1.58
C HIS A 98 32.91 16.54 0.96
N SER A 99 33.00 16.54 -0.37
CA SER A 99 34.33 16.71 -0.95
C SER A 99 34.78 18.12 -0.61
N GLU A 100 36.06 18.32 -0.34
CA GLU A 100 36.70 19.63 -0.12
C GLU A 100 36.74 20.49 -1.42
N VAL A 101 35.97 20.09 -2.43
CA VAL A 101 35.78 20.77 -3.70
C VAL A 101 34.45 21.50 -3.61
N ASN A 102 34.35 22.69 -4.19
CA ASN A 102 33.18 23.59 -4.18
C ASN A 102 31.87 23.02 -4.79
N ASP A 103 31.69 21.71 -4.85
CA ASP A 103 30.59 21.04 -5.51
C ASP A 103 29.34 20.99 -4.62
N LYS A 104 28.38 21.82 -5.01
CA LYS A 104 27.09 21.98 -4.33
C LYS A 104 26.02 20.99 -4.80
N THR A 105 26.32 20.08 -5.74
CA THR A 105 25.28 19.28 -6.40
C THR A 105 25.26 17.82 -5.93
N CYS A 106 24.08 17.36 -5.51
CA CYS A 106 23.82 16.00 -5.07
C CYS A 106 22.62 15.42 -5.84
N LYS A 107 22.65 14.11 -6.14
CA LYS A 107 21.51 13.37 -6.68
C LYS A 107 20.81 12.59 -5.58
N LEU A 108 19.48 12.63 -5.56
CA LEU A 108 18.65 11.80 -4.68
C LEU A 108 18.10 10.61 -5.46
N LEU A 109 18.39 9.42 -4.96
CA LEU A 109 18.04 8.16 -5.60
C LEU A 109 17.13 7.38 -4.68
N CYS A 110 15.92 7.05 -5.12
CA CYS A 110 14.95 6.30 -4.34
C CYS A 110 14.69 4.95 -4.98
N PHE A 111 15.02 3.87 -4.30
CA PHE A 111 14.72 2.52 -4.71
C PHE A 111 13.40 2.09 -4.07
N CYS A 112 12.53 1.44 -4.82
CA CYS A 112 11.22 1.00 -4.37
C CYS A 112 11.05 -0.49 -4.63
N ASP A 113 10.49 -1.20 -3.66
CA ASP A 113 10.16 -2.62 -3.79
C ASP A 113 8.86 -2.96 -3.06
N ALA A 114 8.20 -4.03 -3.49
CA ALA A 114 7.08 -4.61 -2.79
C ALA A 114 7.07 -6.14 -2.82
N SER A 115 6.82 -6.72 -1.64
CA SER A 115 6.47 -8.11 -1.45
C SER A 115 4.99 -8.27 -1.10
N ALA A 116 4.52 -9.51 -1.03
CA ALA A 116 3.16 -9.82 -0.57
C ALA A 116 2.88 -9.36 0.88
N ARG A 117 3.92 -9.08 1.67
CA ARG A 117 3.80 -8.77 3.11
C ARG A 117 4.12 -7.31 3.44
N ALA A 118 4.97 -6.65 2.65
CA ALA A 118 5.39 -5.28 2.90
C ALA A 118 5.85 -4.62 1.60
N TYR A 119 5.82 -3.30 1.59
CA TYR A 119 6.41 -2.48 0.53
C TYR A 119 7.27 -1.39 1.16
N SER A 120 8.32 -1.00 0.46
CA SER A 120 9.35 -0.12 1.00
C SER A 120 9.90 0.85 -0.05
N ALA A 121 10.52 1.90 0.47
CA ALA A 121 11.37 2.80 -0.29
C ALA A 121 12.68 3.01 0.47
N ALA A 122 13.81 2.91 -0.21
CA ALA A 122 15.15 3.14 0.32
C ALA A 122 15.82 4.27 -0.47
N MET A 123 16.30 5.30 0.23
CA MET A 123 16.84 6.50 -0.39
C MET A 123 18.33 6.62 -0.17
N GLN A 124 19.05 6.81 -1.26
CA GLN A 124 20.49 6.98 -1.31
C GLN A 124 20.83 8.35 -1.89
N THR A 125 21.93 8.91 -1.41
CA THR A 125 22.56 10.08 -2.03
C THR A 125 23.65 9.61 -2.97
N CYS A 126 23.90 10.35 -4.03
CA CYS A 126 25.10 10.17 -4.86
C CYS A 126 25.72 11.55 -5.11
N GLY A 127 26.96 11.72 -4.65
CA GLY A 127 27.79 12.89 -4.94
C GLY A 127 28.78 12.63 -6.07
N GLN A 128 29.58 13.64 -6.44
CA GLN A 128 30.62 13.50 -7.47
C GLN A 128 31.78 12.58 -7.04
N SER A 129 31.95 12.33 -5.73
CA SER A 129 32.97 11.40 -5.22
C SER A 129 32.66 9.92 -5.46
N SER A 130 31.65 9.61 -6.28
CA SER A 130 31.25 8.23 -6.59
C SER A 130 30.98 7.39 -5.34
N ARG A 131 30.47 8.02 -4.29
CA ARG A 131 30.04 7.34 -3.07
C ARG A 131 28.54 7.54 -2.92
N SER A 132 27.86 6.44 -2.66
CA SER A 132 26.46 6.44 -2.30
C SER A 132 26.25 5.90 -0.89
N ASP A 133 25.36 6.55 -0.16
CA ASP A 133 25.06 6.23 1.24
C ASP A 133 23.54 6.36 1.46
N LEU A 134 22.99 5.42 2.21
CA LEU A 134 21.60 5.42 2.65
C LEU A 134 21.35 6.57 3.62
N ILE A 135 20.35 7.40 3.30
CA ILE A 135 20.00 8.58 4.11
C ILE A 135 18.62 8.49 4.75
N PHE A 136 17.73 7.70 4.14
CA PHE A 136 16.35 7.58 4.57
C PHE A 136 15.75 6.28 4.02
N SER A 137 14.86 5.66 4.77
CA SER A 137 14.00 4.62 4.23
C SER A 137 12.63 4.63 4.88
N LYS A 138 11.67 4.01 4.21
CA LYS A 138 10.31 3.88 4.70
C LYS A 138 9.74 2.53 4.31
N SER A 139 9.35 1.74 5.32
CA SER A 139 8.66 0.47 5.12
C SER A 139 7.23 0.51 5.65
N ARG A 140 6.32 -0.15 4.94
CA ARG A 140 4.91 -0.33 5.33
C ARG A 140 4.49 -1.77 5.11
N LEU A 141 3.63 -2.27 6.00
CA LEU A 141 3.00 -3.57 5.81
C LEU A 141 1.99 -3.49 4.67
N ALA A 142 1.91 -4.57 3.89
CA ALA A 142 0.83 -4.79 2.97
C ALA A 142 -0.50 -4.82 3.76
N PRO A 143 -1.60 -4.25 3.22
CA PRO A 143 -2.89 -4.31 3.87
C PRO A 143 -3.30 -5.76 4.17
N VAL A 144 -4.03 -5.97 5.28
CA VAL A 144 -4.57 -7.29 5.62
C VAL A 144 -5.54 -7.80 4.54
N LYS A 145 -6.26 -6.89 3.89
CA LYS A 145 -7.09 -7.20 2.73
C LYS A 145 -6.21 -7.38 1.50
N ASP A 146 -6.39 -8.51 0.83
CA ASP A 146 -5.58 -8.88 -0.33
C ASP A 146 -5.55 -7.81 -1.42
N MET A 147 -4.32 -7.47 -1.78
CA MET A 147 -3.95 -6.57 -2.86
C MET A 147 -3.00 -7.32 -3.79
N SER A 148 -3.14 -7.11 -5.11
CA SER A 148 -2.22 -7.74 -6.06
C SER A 148 -0.82 -7.15 -5.93
N ILE A 149 0.20 -7.95 -6.27
CA ILE A 149 1.60 -7.52 -6.23
C ILE A 149 1.81 -6.23 -7.03
N PRO A 150 1.30 -6.06 -8.27
CA PRO A 150 1.42 -4.80 -9.00
C PRO A 150 0.87 -3.56 -8.26
N ARG A 151 -0.25 -3.71 -7.55
CA ARG A 151 -0.78 -2.60 -6.74
C ARG A 151 0.11 -2.30 -5.54
N LEU A 152 0.73 -3.30 -4.92
CA LEU A 152 1.68 -3.10 -3.82
C LEU A 152 2.97 -2.45 -4.32
N GLU A 153 3.48 -2.85 -5.48
CA GLU A 153 4.61 -2.21 -6.16
C GLU A 153 4.30 -0.73 -6.47
N LEU A 154 3.08 -0.43 -6.94
CA LEU A 154 2.64 0.95 -7.12
C LEU A 154 2.58 1.73 -5.80
N MET A 155 2.27 1.05 -4.69
CA MET A 155 2.32 1.66 -3.36
C MET A 155 3.75 1.91 -2.88
N ALA A 156 4.71 1.05 -3.21
CA ALA A 156 6.13 1.29 -3.00
C ALA A 156 6.56 2.57 -3.71
N VAL A 157 6.26 2.70 -5.01
CA VAL A 157 6.58 3.89 -5.80
C VAL A 157 5.93 5.15 -5.23
N LEU A 158 4.67 5.06 -4.79
CA LEU A 158 3.97 6.21 -4.20
C LEU A 158 4.65 6.68 -2.91
N ILE A 159 5.01 5.77 -2.00
CA ILE A 159 5.75 6.17 -0.79
C ILE A 159 7.16 6.65 -1.11
N GLY A 160 7.78 6.14 -2.17
CA GLY A 160 9.08 6.61 -2.67
C GLY A 160 9.02 8.07 -3.11
N VAL A 161 8.05 8.44 -3.95
CA VAL A 161 7.87 9.84 -4.38
C VAL A 161 7.60 10.76 -3.18
N ARG A 162 6.70 10.37 -2.28
CA ARG A 162 6.44 11.14 -1.05
C ARG A 162 7.70 11.31 -0.20
N SER A 163 8.53 10.27 -0.09
CA SER A 163 9.77 10.29 0.68
C SER A 163 10.82 11.19 0.01
N LEU A 164 10.94 11.14 -1.32
CA LEU A 164 11.82 12.04 -2.09
C LEU A 164 11.53 13.51 -1.83
N ILE A 165 10.25 13.89 -1.86
CA ILE A 165 9.83 15.28 -1.66
C ILE A 165 10.10 15.72 -0.22
N PHE A 166 9.76 14.87 0.75
CA PHE A 166 10.02 15.13 2.16
C PHE A 166 11.52 15.31 2.43
N VAL A 167 12.34 14.35 2.01
CA VAL A 167 13.78 14.43 2.22
C VAL A 167 14.37 15.63 1.50
N LYS A 168 13.93 15.95 0.28
CA LYS A 168 14.36 17.16 -0.43
C LYS A 168 13.99 18.45 0.32
N SER A 169 12.85 18.52 1.01
CA SER A 169 12.47 19.71 1.78
C SER A 169 13.29 19.85 3.07
N GLU A 170 13.69 18.73 3.67
CA GLU A 170 14.46 18.73 4.93
C GLU A 170 15.98 18.85 4.71
N LEU A 171 16.47 18.47 3.53
CA LEU A 171 17.89 18.53 3.20
C LEU A 171 18.31 19.96 2.82
N ASN A 172 19.24 20.53 3.58
CA ASN A 172 19.81 21.86 3.31
C ASN A 172 20.98 21.82 2.30
N ILE A 173 20.79 21.10 1.19
CA ILE A 173 21.76 20.96 0.09
C ILE A 173 21.06 21.10 -1.26
N SER A 174 21.80 21.52 -2.29
CA SER A 174 21.21 21.64 -3.64
C SER A 174 21.11 20.27 -4.30
N ILE A 175 19.87 19.82 -4.53
CA ILE A 175 19.56 18.58 -5.24
C ILE A 175 19.40 18.87 -6.72
N GLU A 176 20.34 18.36 -7.53
CA GLU A 176 20.36 18.50 -8.98
C GLU A 176 19.28 17.62 -9.64
N GLU A 177 19.18 16.37 -9.18
CA GLU A 177 18.38 15.34 -9.83
C GLU A 177 17.71 14.42 -8.81
N MET A 178 16.48 14.01 -9.11
CA MET A 178 15.74 13.00 -8.35
C MET A 178 15.39 11.84 -9.27
N CYS A 179 15.87 10.65 -8.93
CA CYS A 179 15.56 9.41 -9.64
C CYS A 179 14.83 8.44 -8.69
N LEU A 180 13.79 7.80 -9.21
CA LEU A 180 13.09 6.70 -8.55
C LEU A 180 13.26 5.43 -9.37
N TRP A 181 13.81 4.41 -8.74
CA TRP A 181 14.11 3.11 -9.29
C TRP A 181 13.09 2.08 -8.79
N SER A 182 12.57 1.26 -9.70
CA SER A 182 11.73 0.12 -9.37
C SER A 182 12.03 -1.03 -10.32
N ASP A 183 12.00 -2.26 -9.81
CA ASP A 183 12.08 -3.48 -10.60
C ASP A 183 10.72 -3.91 -11.17
N SER A 184 9.63 -3.24 -10.78
CA SER A 184 8.30 -3.48 -11.33
C SER A 184 8.12 -2.83 -12.71
N GLN A 185 8.36 -3.62 -13.75
CA GLN A 185 8.08 -3.21 -15.13
C GLN A 185 6.58 -2.91 -15.35
N CYS A 186 5.68 -3.58 -14.62
CA CYS A 186 4.24 -3.32 -14.68
C CYS A 186 3.94 -1.88 -14.22
N VAL A 187 4.52 -1.45 -13.10
CA VAL A 187 4.34 -0.09 -12.58
C VAL A 187 5.01 0.95 -13.47
N LEU A 188 6.22 0.69 -13.99
CA LEU A 188 6.88 1.59 -14.95
C LEU A 188 6.06 1.75 -16.24
N LYS A 189 5.40 0.68 -16.70
CA LYS A 189 4.47 0.74 -17.84
C LYS A 189 3.23 1.56 -17.53
N TRP A 190 2.65 1.40 -16.33
CA TRP A 190 1.57 2.24 -15.86
C TRP A 190 1.93 3.73 -15.80
N ILE A 191 3.16 4.05 -15.39
CA ILE A 191 3.64 5.43 -15.34
C ILE A 191 3.87 5.97 -16.76
N SER A 192 4.36 5.19 -17.71
CA SER A 192 4.60 5.68 -19.08
C SER A 192 3.37 5.69 -20.00
N THR A 193 2.33 4.90 -19.69
CA THR A 193 1.19 4.72 -20.60
C THR A 193 0.27 5.95 -20.67
N LYS A 194 -0.37 6.11 -21.84
CA LYS A 194 -1.49 7.03 -22.09
C LYS A 194 -2.85 6.31 -22.08
N LYS A 195 -2.86 4.98 -21.99
CA LYS A 195 -4.09 4.17 -21.94
C LYS A 195 -4.89 4.50 -20.67
N GLU A 196 -6.20 4.28 -20.71
CA GLU A 196 -7.04 4.41 -19.53
C GLU A 196 -6.66 3.36 -18.48
N LEU A 197 -6.54 3.81 -17.24
CA LEU A 197 -6.19 2.99 -16.08
C LEU A 197 -7.39 2.94 -15.13
N ASN A 198 -7.49 1.84 -14.37
CA ASN A 198 -8.52 1.72 -13.34
C ASN A 198 -8.38 2.85 -12.30
N VAL A 199 -9.47 3.17 -11.59
CA VAL A 199 -9.51 4.31 -10.65
C VAL A 199 -8.44 4.22 -9.57
N PHE A 200 -8.18 3.03 -9.04
CA PHE A 200 -7.15 2.82 -8.01
C PHE A 200 -5.78 3.26 -8.52
N VAL A 201 -5.36 2.70 -9.65
CA VAL A 201 -4.06 2.91 -10.30
C VAL A 201 -3.96 4.34 -10.83
N LYS A 202 -4.99 4.84 -11.52
CA LYS A 202 -5.08 6.20 -12.05
C LYS A 202 -4.85 7.25 -10.98
N ASN A 203 -5.57 7.20 -9.86
CA ASN A 203 -5.46 8.20 -8.81
C ASN A 203 -4.05 8.26 -8.21
N ARG A 204 -3.41 7.10 -8.03
CA ARG A 204 -2.06 6.99 -7.46
C ARG A 204 -0.99 7.47 -8.42
N ILE A 205 -1.15 7.18 -9.72
CA ILE A 205 -0.25 7.70 -10.75
C ILE A 205 -0.41 9.20 -10.94
N SER A 206 -1.64 9.73 -10.86
CA SER A 206 -1.87 11.17 -10.89
C SER A 206 -1.11 11.88 -9.77
N GLU A 207 -1.08 11.31 -8.57
CA GLU A 207 -0.28 11.81 -7.45
C GLU A 207 1.23 11.67 -7.74
N THR A 208 1.70 10.48 -8.10
CA THR A 208 3.10 10.20 -8.45
C THR A 208 3.63 11.16 -9.53
N LYS A 209 2.82 11.46 -10.56
CA LYS A 209 3.17 12.34 -11.68
C LYS A 209 2.99 13.83 -11.41
N ALA A 210 2.34 14.22 -10.32
CA ALA A 210 2.24 15.63 -9.94
C ALA A 210 3.64 16.24 -9.75
N HIS A 211 4.62 15.40 -9.42
CA HIS A 211 6.03 15.78 -9.23
C HIS A 211 6.85 15.52 -10.49
N LYS A 212 6.80 16.47 -11.43
CA LYS A 212 7.45 16.36 -12.76
C LYS A 212 8.98 16.21 -12.73
N ASN A 213 9.61 16.53 -11.60
CA ASN A 213 11.07 16.51 -11.46
C ASN A 213 11.63 15.15 -11.05
N VAL A 214 10.79 14.11 -10.91
CA VAL A 214 11.22 12.75 -10.58
C VAL A 214 11.32 11.92 -11.86
N LYS A 215 12.52 11.39 -12.15
CA LYS A 215 12.75 10.43 -13.23
C LYS A 215 12.43 9.02 -12.74
N PHE A 216 11.70 8.24 -13.52
CA PHE A 216 11.36 6.86 -13.19
C PHE A 216 12.22 5.90 -14.02
N MET A 217 12.97 5.04 -13.34
CA MET A 217 14.00 4.19 -13.92
C MET A 217 13.79 2.73 -13.50
N TYR A 218 14.30 1.80 -14.31
CA TYR A 218 14.28 0.37 -13.99
C TYR A 218 15.56 -0.05 -13.27
N VAL A 219 15.43 -0.86 -12.22
CA VAL A 219 16.56 -1.54 -11.56
C VAL A 219 16.32 -3.04 -11.56
N ASN A 220 17.38 -3.83 -11.66
CA ASN A 220 17.27 -5.28 -11.49
C ASN A 220 16.90 -5.62 -10.02
N THR A 221 16.01 -6.58 -9.79
CA THR A 221 15.61 -7.02 -8.44
C THR A 221 16.81 -7.38 -7.55
N MET A 222 17.84 -8.02 -8.10
CA MET A 222 19.05 -8.39 -7.33
C MET A 222 19.90 -7.19 -6.93
N GLU A 223 19.68 -6.05 -7.58
CA GLU A 223 20.35 -4.79 -7.34
C GLU A 223 19.40 -3.76 -6.70
N ASN A 224 18.27 -4.18 -6.13
CA ASN A 224 17.30 -3.27 -5.50
C ASN A 224 17.48 -3.24 -3.97
N PRO A 225 18.06 -2.16 -3.38
CA PRO A 225 18.21 -2.03 -1.93
C PRO A 225 16.88 -2.13 -1.15
N ALA A 226 15.77 -1.74 -1.78
CA ALA A 226 14.48 -1.72 -1.10
C ALA A 226 13.96 -3.14 -0.77
N ASP A 227 14.39 -4.18 -1.49
CA ASP A 227 14.01 -5.58 -1.26
C ASP A 227 14.38 -6.06 0.17
N VAL A 228 15.52 -5.60 0.69
CA VAL A 228 15.96 -5.89 2.06
C VAL A 228 14.91 -5.44 3.09
N ALA A 229 14.25 -4.31 2.82
CA ALA A 229 13.22 -3.73 3.69
C ALA A 229 11.80 -4.30 3.48
N THR A 230 11.55 -5.10 2.43
CA THR A 230 10.24 -5.76 2.21
C THR A 230 10.20 -7.20 2.71
N ARG A 231 11.35 -7.88 2.82
CA ARG A 231 11.45 -9.28 3.30
C ARG A 231 11.82 -9.39 4.77
N GLY A 232 12.62 -8.44 5.25
CA GLY A 232 13.21 -8.45 6.57
C GLY A 232 14.53 -9.21 6.63
N THR A 233 15.41 -8.83 7.56
CA THR A 233 16.74 -9.44 7.73
C THR A 233 17.17 -9.47 9.21
N THR A 234 18.29 -10.12 9.50
CA THR A 234 18.91 -10.15 10.83
C THR A 234 19.87 -8.97 11.01
N ALA A 235 20.17 -8.58 12.26
CA ALA A 235 21.08 -7.47 12.53
C ALA A 235 22.47 -7.73 11.94
N SER A 236 23.00 -8.94 12.15
CA SER A 236 24.32 -9.32 11.63
C SER A 236 24.40 -9.32 10.10
N LYS A 237 23.30 -9.65 9.41
CA LYS A 237 23.25 -9.59 7.94
C LYS A 237 23.16 -8.13 7.48
N LEU A 238 22.26 -7.34 8.08
CA LEU A 238 22.10 -5.93 7.73
C LEU A 238 23.40 -5.16 7.88
N LYS A 239 24.15 -5.40 8.96
CA LYS A 239 25.43 -4.74 9.21
C LYS A 239 26.44 -4.88 8.06
N ASN A 240 26.44 -6.03 7.40
CA ASN A 240 27.35 -6.35 6.29
C ASN A 240 26.69 -6.18 4.92
N ASP A 241 25.47 -5.64 4.87
CA ASP A 241 24.68 -5.49 3.65
C ASP A 241 25.09 -4.22 2.90
N SER A 242 26.09 -4.35 2.03
CA SER A 242 26.59 -3.23 1.23
C SER A 242 25.51 -2.64 0.31
N ILE A 243 24.57 -3.44 -0.20
CA ILE A 243 23.54 -2.93 -1.09
C ILE A 243 22.53 -2.05 -0.34
N TRP A 244 22.19 -2.41 0.89
CA TRP A 244 21.35 -1.57 1.75
C TRP A 244 22.03 -0.23 2.08
N TRP A 245 23.28 -0.27 2.54
CA TRP A 245 23.99 0.92 3.03
C TRP A 245 24.55 1.81 1.93
N HIS A 246 25.08 1.22 0.86
CA HIS A 246 25.82 1.91 -0.18
C HIS A 246 25.26 1.70 -1.59
N GLY A 247 24.18 0.93 -1.73
CA GLY A 247 23.52 0.76 -3.01
C GLY A 247 24.30 -0.10 -3.99
N PRO A 248 23.79 -0.21 -5.23
CA PRO A 248 24.47 -0.92 -6.28
C PRO A 248 25.80 -0.26 -6.63
N LYS A 249 26.82 -1.08 -6.90
CA LYS A 249 28.16 -0.59 -7.27
C LYS A 249 28.14 0.36 -8.46
N TRP A 250 27.17 0.21 -9.36
CA TRP A 250 27.05 1.05 -10.55
C TRP A 250 26.59 2.48 -10.27
N LEU A 251 26.07 2.78 -9.08
CA LEU A 251 25.83 4.16 -8.66
C LEU A 251 27.13 4.97 -8.55
N ASN A 252 28.24 4.28 -8.31
CA ASN A 252 29.55 4.89 -8.16
C ASN A 252 30.26 5.08 -9.52
N TYR A 253 29.68 4.60 -10.61
CA TYR A 253 30.18 4.88 -11.96
C TYR A 253 29.53 6.16 -12.51
N ASP A 254 30.09 6.70 -13.60
CA ASP A 254 29.50 7.85 -14.27
C ASP A 254 28.02 7.60 -14.61
N THR A 255 27.18 8.58 -14.28
CA THR A 255 25.73 8.54 -14.47
C THR A 255 25.31 8.36 -15.93
N GLN A 256 26.18 8.66 -16.90
CA GLN A 256 25.96 8.35 -18.32
C GLN A 256 25.87 6.83 -18.58
N ASN A 257 26.47 6.01 -17.71
CA ASN A 257 26.48 4.56 -17.79
C ASN A 257 25.34 3.89 -17.01
N TRP A 258 24.43 4.66 -16.41
CA TRP A 258 23.21 4.11 -15.81
C TRP A 258 22.32 3.57 -16.92
N LYS A 259 22.57 2.32 -17.30
CA LYS A 259 21.80 1.64 -18.35
C LYS A 259 20.35 1.54 -17.90
N ASN A 260 19.48 2.23 -18.61
CA ASN A 260 18.08 1.84 -18.67
C ASN A 260 18.06 0.55 -19.49
N ASP A 261 18.23 -0.60 -18.83
CA ASP A 261 17.98 -1.87 -19.48
C ASP A 261 16.55 -1.82 -20.02
N SER A 262 16.47 -1.75 -21.34
CA SER A 262 15.23 -1.73 -22.09
C SER A 262 14.37 -2.90 -21.64
N PHE A 263 13.14 -2.57 -21.22
CA PHE A 263 12.07 -3.47 -20.81
C PHE A 263 12.31 -4.93 -21.27
N GLY A 264 12.53 -5.84 -20.32
CA GLY A 264 12.46 -7.27 -20.60
C GLY A 264 11.13 -7.62 -21.29
N ASP A 265 11.07 -8.79 -21.93
CA ASP A 265 9.97 -9.25 -22.79
C ASP A 265 8.61 -8.55 -22.54
N ASN A 266 8.30 -7.57 -23.41
CA ASN A 266 7.08 -6.76 -23.34
C ASN A 266 5.80 -7.61 -23.26
N SER A 267 5.83 -8.86 -23.75
CA SER A 267 4.68 -9.75 -23.75
C SER A 267 4.21 -10.09 -22.33
N SER A 268 5.14 -10.31 -21.40
CA SER A 268 4.84 -10.70 -20.02
C SER A 268 4.30 -9.53 -19.20
N VAL A 269 4.88 -8.34 -19.40
CA VAL A 269 4.43 -7.09 -18.77
C VAL A 269 3.02 -6.72 -19.21
N GLU A 270 2.72 -6.82 -20.52
CA GLU A 270 1.38 -6.53 -21.02
C GLU A 270 0.36 -7.55 -20.48
N LYS A 271 0.72 -8.83 -20.35
CA LYS A 271 -0.18 -9.83 -19.72
C LYS A 271 -0.51 -9.47 -18.27
N MET A 272 0.49 -9.10 -17.46
CA MET A 272 0.28 -8.66 -16.07
C MET A 272 -0.61 -7.41 -16.02
N TYR A 273 -0.30 -6.41 -16.84
CA TYR A 273 -1.10 -5.19 -17.00
C TYR A 273 -2.57 -5.49 -17.33
N GLN A 274 -2.83 -6.33 -18.33
CA GLN A 274 -4.18 -6.70 -18.78
C GLN A 274 -4.92 -7.53 -17.73
N SER A 275 -4.23 -8.43 -17.02
CA SER A 275 -4.82 -9.21 -15.93
C SER A 275 -5.37 -8.33 -14.81
N GLU A 276 -4.69 -7.24 -14.49
CA GLU A 276 -5.10 -6.32 -13.43
C GLU A 276 -6.34 -5.50 -13.84
N ILE A 277 -6.38 -5.07 -15.10
CA ILE A 277 -7.57 -4.42 -15.68
C ILE A 277 -8.77 -5.36 -15.65
N LYS A 278 -8.58 -6.63 -16.02
CA LYS A 278 -9.64 -7.65 -16.00
C LYS A 278 -10.15 -7.91 -14.57
N ARG A 279 -9.25 -8.05 -13.59
CA ARG A 279 -9.59 -8.32 -12.18
C ARG A 279 -10.54 -7.28 -11.60
N GLU A 280 -10.39 -6.01 -11.97
CA GLU A 280 -11.25 -4.94 -11.48
C GLU A 280 -12.60 -4.87 -12.21
N LYS A 281 -12.61 -5.13 -13.52
CA LYS A 281 -13.87 -5.30 -14.28
C LYS A 281 -14.72 -6.44 -13.72
N SER A 282 -14.10 -7.57 -13.35
CA SER A 282 -14.80 -8.70 -12.71
C SER A 282 -15.36 -8.39 -11.32
N ARG A 283 -14.70 -7.51 -10.55
CA ARG A 283 -15.21 -7.03 -9.24
C ARG A 283 -16.37 -6.04 -9.39
N CYS A 284 -16.39 -5.23 -10.45
CA CYS A 284 -17.55 -4.38 -10.76
C CYS A 284 -18.69 -5.17 -11.40
N SER A 285 -18.41 -6.25 -12.14
CA SER A 285 -19.45 -7.11 -12.72
C SER A 285 -20.12 -8.02 -11.69
N THR A 286 -19.66 -8.07 -10.43
CA THR A 286 -20.35 -8.78 -9.34
C THR A 286 -21.52 -7.99 -8.74
N LEU A 287 -21.97 -6.92 -9.42
CA LEU A 287 -23.30 -6.32 -9.29
C LEU A 287 -24.20 -6.68 -10.50
N LEU A 288 -23.89 -7.75 -11.23
CA LEU A 288 -24.94 -8.43 -11.98
C LEU A 288 -25.89 -9.03 -10.95
N CYS A 289 -27.06 -8.40 -10.82
CA CYS A 289 -28.26 -8.99 -10.26
C CYS A 289 -28.21 -10.49 -10.57
N ASN A 290 -28.11 -11.33 -9.54
CA ASN A 290 -28.29 -12.76 -9.74
C ASN A 290 -29.54 -12.88 -10.61
N GLN A 291 -29.41 -13.57 -11.75
CA GLN A 291 -30.53 -14.06 -12.53
C GLN A 291 -31.24 -15.10 -11.65
N ILE A 292 -31.89 -14.63 -10.59
CA ILE A 292 -32.86 -15.40 -9.85
C ILE A 292 -34.10 -15.27 -10.70
N GLU A 293 -34.43 -16.38 -11.35
CA GLU A 293 -35.70 -16.70 -12.01
C GLU A 293 -36.77 -15.62 -11.75
N GLU A 294 -37.01 -14.80 -12.77
CA GLU A 294 -37.92 -13.65 -12.74
C GLU A 294 -39.39 -14.04 -12.48
N GLU A 295 -39.73 -15.32 -12.46
CA GLU A 295 -41.09 -15.72 -12.82
C GLU A 295 -42.14 -15.49 -11.74
N ASN A 296 -41.80 -15.30 -10.46
CA ASN A 296 -42.82 -15.13 -9.42
C ASN A 296 -42.45 -14.24 -8.22
N ARG A 297 -41.76 -13.12 -8.48
CA ARG A 297 -41.51 -12.11 -7.43
C ARG A 297 -42.67 -11.13 -7.29
N PRO A 298 -43.07 -10.79 -6.04
CA PRO A 298 -44.05 -9.73 -5.83
C PRO A 298 -43.48 -8.38 -6.32
N PRO A 299 -44.34 -7.39 -6.64
CA PRO A 299 -43.90 -6.08 -7.09
C PRO A 299 -42.82 -5.47 -6.18
N PHE A 300 -41.63 -5.21 -6.73
CA PHE A 300 -40.46 -4.67 -6.01
C PHE A 300 -39.96 -5.54 -4.84
N GLY A 301 -40.30 -6.83 -4.80
CA GLY A 301 -39.89 -7.75 -3.73
C GLY A 301 -40.61 -7.52 -2.39
N ILE A 302 -41.72 -6.80 -2.38
CA ILE A 302 -42.50 -6.49 -1.18
C ILE A 302 -43.29 -7.74 -0.75
N ASP A 303 -43.20 -8.16 0.53
CA ASP A 303 -44.12 -9.18 1.07
C ASP A 303 -45.41 -8.51 1.55
N CYS A 304 -46.54 -8.87 0.93
CA CYS A 304 -47.85 -8.29 1.30
C CYS A 304 -48.31 -8.70 2.71
N ARG A 305 -47.77 -9.79 3.28
CA ARG A 305 -48.11 -10.28 4.64
C ARG A 305 -47.60 -9.36 5.75
N GLU A 306 -46.63 -8.50 5.46
CA GLU A 306 -46.13 -7.50 6.41
C GLU A 306 -47.07 -6.30 6.59
N PHE A 307 -48.16 -6.24 5.82
CA PHE A 307 -49.10 -5.14 5.83
C PHE A 307 -50.49 -5.59 6.25
N SER A 308 -51.03 -4.96 7.29
CA SER A 308 -52.40 -5.18 7.77
C SER A 308 -53.48 -4.45 6.96
N SER A 309 -53.12 -3.73 5.90
CA SER A 309 -54.07 -2.97 5.07
C SER A 309 -53.71 -3.02 3.59
N TYR A 310 -54.68 -3.45 2.78
CA TYR A 310 -54.62 -3.46 1.33
C TYR A 310 -54.24 -2.09 0.74
N THR A 311 -54.89 -1.02 1.21
CA THR A 311 -54.62 0.35 0.75
C THR A 311 -53.19 0.79 1.06
N LYS A 312 -52.61 0.32 2.17
CA LYS A 312 -51.24 0.65 2.56
C LYS A 312 -50.23 0.00 1.61
N VAL A 313 -50.44 -1.27 1.24
CA VAL A 313 -49.60 -1.99 0.26
C VAL A 313 -49.58 -1.23 -1.07
N ILE A 314 -50.75 -0.88 -1.61
CA ILE A 314 -50.86 -0.19 -2.90
C ILE A 314 -50.16 1.18 -2.85
N ARG A 315 -50.36 1.95 -1.78
CA ARG A 315 -49.72 3.27 -1.65
C ARG A 315 -48.20 3.17 -1.58
N VAL A 316 -47.66 2.20 -0.83
CA VAL A 316 -46.21 1.96 -0.74
C VAL A 316 -45.66 1.57 -2.11
N THR A 317 -46.32 0.65 -2.82
CA THR A 317 -45.93 0.25 -4.17
C THR A 317 -45.95 1.44 -5.15
N ALA A 318 -46.99 2.28 -5.10
CA ALA A 318 -47.10 3.47 -5.95
C ALA A 318 -46.00 4.51 -5.66
N TRP A 319 -45.60 4.69 -4.39
CA TRP A 319 -44.48 5.56 -4.03
C TRP A 319 -43.14 5.04 -4.56
N ILE A 320 -42.90 3.73 -4.46
CA ILE A 320 -41.69 3.09 -5.02
C ILE A 320 -41.67 3.23 -6.54
N GLN A 321 -42.79 3.01 -7.22
CA GLN A 321 -42.91 3.21 -8.67
C GLN A 321 -42.56 4.64 -9.07
N ARG A 322 -43.15 5.63 -8.38
CA ARG A 322 -42.86 7.05 -8.62
C ARG A 322 -41.39 7.37 -8.42
N PHE A 323 -40.76 6.83 -7.37
CA PHE A 323 -39.33 6.99 -7.12
C PHE A 323 -38.50 6.41 -8.28
N VAL A 324 -38.81 5.19 -8.73
CA VAL A 324 -38.12 4.55 -9.86
C VAL A 324 -38.29 5.37 -11.16
N SER A 325 -39.48 5.86 -11.46
CA SER A 325 -39.72 6.71 -12.63
C SER A 325 -38.92 8.02 -12.58
N ARG A 326 -38.75 8.63 -11.39
CA ARG A 326 -37.89 9.81 -11.22
C ARG A 326 -36.42 9.49 -11.50
N MET A 327 -35.93 8.36 -11.02
CA MET A 327 -34.56 7.91 -11.27
C MET A 327 -34.31 7.63 -12.76
N LYS A 328 -35.33 7.13 -13.48
CA LYS A 328 -35.29 6.87 -14.93
C LYS A 328 -35.49 8.13 -15.80
N LYS A 329 -35.75 9.30 -15.20
CA LYS A 329 -36.08 10.57 -15.89
C LYS A 329 -37.33 10.49 -16.78
N ASP A 330 -38.27 9.59 -16.46
CA ASP A 330 -39.54 9.50 -17.17
C ASP A 330 -40.45 10.69 -16.81
N LYS A 331 -41.41 11.02 -17.70
CA LYS A 331 -42.50 11.98 -17.40
C LYS A 331 -43.33 11.42 -16.23
N CYS A 332 -43.09 11.92 -15.01
CA CYS A 332 -43.75 11.44 -13.80
C CYS A 332 -44.27 12.60 -12.94
N SER A 333 -45.20 12.29 -12.02
CA SER A 333 -45.81 13.29 -11.14
C SER A 333 -44.82 13.82 -10.09
N THR A 334 -44.73 15.15 -9.98
CA THR A 334 -43.92 15.87 -8.99
C THR A 334 -44.72 16.22 -7.73
N GLY A 335 -46.03 15.99 -7.72
CA GLY A 335 -46.92 16.37 -6.62
C GLY A 335 -46.65 15.64 -5.30
N LYS A 336 -46.99 16.28 -4.18
CA LYS A 336 -46.85 15.72 -2.81
C LYS A 336 -47.81 14.56 -2.52
N VAL A 337 -48.84 14.36 -3.33
CA VAL A 337 -49.87 13.33 -3.16
C VAL A 337 -49.83 12.34 -4.32
N LEU A 338 -50.15 11.07 -4.06
CA LEU A 338 -50.32 10.05 -5.08
C LEU A 338 -51.58 10.33 -5.90
N THR A 339 -51.46 10.24 -7.22
CA THR A 339 -52.60 10.37 -8.13
C THR A 339 -53.35 9.05 -8.23
N TYR A 340 -54.63 9.10 -8.60
CA TYR A 340 -55.43 7.91 -8.86
C TYR A 340 -54.78 6.98 -9.92
N LYS A 341 -54.15 7.56 -10.95
CA LYS A 341 -53.45 6.79 -11.99
C LYS A 341 -52.32 5.94 -11.40
N GLU A 342 -51.53 6.49 -10.48
CA GLU A 342 -50.42 5.76 -9.85
C GLU A 342 -50.92 4.65 -8.92
N LEU A 343 -51.99 4.90 -8.18
CA LEU A 343 -52.61 3.87 -7.34
C LEU A 343 -53.17 2.72 -8.18
N LYS A 344 -53.83 3.02 -9.29
CA LYS A 344 -54.38 2.01 -10.21
C LYS A 344 -53.29 1.17 -10.87
N VAL A 345 -52.14 1.78 -11.21
CA VAL A 345 -50.99 1.05 -11.77
C VAL A 345 -50.35 0.14 -10.73
N ALA A 346 -50.20 0.61 -9.49
CA ALA A 346 -49.71 -0.19 -8.38
C ALA A 346 -50.64 -1.39 -8.09
N GLU A 347 -51.95 -1.15 -8.04
CA GLU A 347 -52.97 -2.19 -7.87
C GLU A 347 -52.92 -3.24 -8.97
N MET A 348 -52.87 -2.80 -10.24
CA MET A 348 -52.80 -3.69 -11.40
C MET A 348 -51.56 -4.60 -11.37
N ASN A 349 -50.42 -4.11 -10.86
CA ASN A 349 -49.23 -4.93 -10.71
C ASN A 349 -49.40 -6.04 -9.68
N TRP A 350 -50.11 -5.77 -8.58
CA TRP A 350 -50.44 -6.78 -7.58
C TRP A 350 -51.45 -7.80 -8.11
N ILE A 351 -52.45 -7.36 -8.87
CA ILE A 351 -53.41 -8.26 -9.53
C ILE A 351 -52.69 -9.20 -10.49
N LYS A 352 -51.82 -8.67 -11.35
CA LYS A 352 -51.03 -9.47 -12.29
C LYS A 352 -50.11 -10.46 -11.59
N TYR A 353 -49.52 -10.07 -10.46
CA TYR A 353 -48.69 -10.95 -9.64
C TYR A 353 -49.50 -12.11 -9.05
N ILE A 354 -50.66 -11.81 -8.44
CA ILE A 354 -51.54 -12.84 -7.85
C ILE A 354 -52.07 -13.77 -8.93
N GLN A 355 -52.46 -13.22 -10.09
CA GLN A 355 -52.90 -14.02 -11.23
C GLN A 355 -51.81 -15.02 -11.63
N ARG A 356 -50.59 -14.57 -11.94
CA ARG A 356 -49.46 -15.45 -12.30
C ARG A 356 -49.08 -16.47 -11.24
N LYS A 357 -49.32 -16.16 -9.96
CA LYS A 357 -48.94 -17.04 -8.85
C LYS A 357 -49.95 -18.16 -8.60
N TYR A 358 -51.23 -17.94 -8.89
CA TYR A 358 -52.31 -18.84 -8.48
C TYR A 358 -53.20 -19.35 -9.63
N TYR A 359 -53.08 -18.78 -10.84
CA TYR A 359 -53.83 -19.15 -12.04
C TYR A 359 -52.86 -19.27 -13.21
#